data_AF-A0A7C1PIS6-F1
#
_entry.id   AF-A0A7C1PIS6-F1
#
_cell.length_a   1.000
_cell.length_b   1.000
_cell.length_c   1.000
_cell.angle_alpha   90.00
_cell.angle_beta   90.00
_cell.angle_gamma   90.00
#
_symmetry.space_group_name_H-M   'P 1'
#
loop_
_entity.id
_entity.type
_entity.pdbx_description
1 polymer ?
#
loop_
_entity_poly.entity_id
_entity_poly.type
_entity_poly.pdbx_seq_one_letter_code
_entity_poly.pdbx_strand_id
1 'polypeptide(L)'
;MKIENIVNQLQSAMPLQTDLFTETQSIVSLTRSGSTVTATTSTAHSLITSNVVNIIGAKDPFPVATIAFNGDTSFVSVITSVDHDLSVGFDQNVEIVGATIADYNGTFPLAEAPVLTIDSITRVGNTATVVTFDEHGLLIDTNFKFKIVGAKEVDYNGIFTVDSIIDTKTFTYTVGGRPNTPATGVKTVQAQNNRRVFFYKILTIPAGSPAGTIFLLQNSPYNESYSGRYAVTVTGATTFEYTINTTPESPAQGTIIMHKGVRITGAVDGATAFKAYTERNITDLWAYVTLSDEVTSKDRNALDDSTATIATGTEYRLREIRQFQVFVISNASASLLGRPERDLMIDIKRFLYKSLLNVSLPTDLTTSTIGSIIPVNNGFELYTGAYYIHQFTFETDGDVVFDDAVDLGFNVAFRNICMNINNDITPVVTADDFQLDP
;
A
#
# COMPACT_ATOMS: atom_id res chain seq x y z
N MET A 1 15.94 18.01 -5.75
CA MET A 1 14.92 16.96 -6.09
C MET A 1 15.08 16.55 -7.56
N LYS A 2 15.05 15.27 -7.93
CA LYS A 2 15.22 14.85 -9.33
C LYS A 2 13.89 14.73 -10.08
N ILE A 3 13.87 15.21 -11.33
CA ILE A 3 12.71 15.13 -12.24
C ILE A 3 12.24 13.68 -12.47
N GLU A 4 13.19 12.75 -12.54
CA GLU A 4 12.94 11.33 -12.73
C GLU A 4 12.07 10.74 -11.61
N ASN A 5 12.27 11.16 -10.36
CA ASN A 5 11.50 10.65 -9.22
C ASN A 5 10.02 11.05 -9.32
N ILE A 6 9.76 12.30 -9.74
CA ILE A 6 8.40 12.79 -9.96
C ILE A 6 7.75 12.06 -11.14
N VAL A 7 8.49 11.88 -12.24
CA VAL A 7 7.99 11.17 -13.43
C VAL A 7 7.67 9.72 -13.08
N ASN A 8 8.56 9.01 -12.36
CA ASN A 8 8.33 7.64 -11.92
C ASN A 8 7.11 7.53 -11.00
N GLN A 9 6.95 8.47 -10.06
CA GLN A 9 5.76 8.53 -9.20
C GLN A 9 4.48 8.69 -10.03
N LEU A 10 4.46 9.65 -10.96
CA LEU A 10 3.29 9.87 -11.82
C LEU A 10 3.02 8.68 -12.74
N GLN A 11 4.05 8.09 -13.34
CA GLN A 11 3.91 6.92 -14.20
C GLN A 11 3.39 5.68 -13.48
N SER A 12 3.61 5.58 -12.16
CA SER A 12 3.09 4.49 -11.33
C SER A 12 1.68 4.78 -10.82
N ALA A 13 1.39 6.01 -10.41
CA ALA A 13 0.14 6.35 -9.73
C ALA A 13 -0.98 6.80 -10.67
N MET A 14 -0.67 7.58 -11.71
CA MET A 14 -1.68 8.11 -12.64
C MET A 14 -2.47 7.00 -13.36
N PRO A 15 -1.85 5.92 -13.86
CA PRO A 15 -2.58 4.83 -14.51
C PRO A 15 -3.56 4.08 -13.60
N LEU A 16 -3.42 4.21 -12.27
CA LEU A 16 -4.39 3.66 -11.31
C LEU A 16 -5.65 4.52 -11.20
N GLN A 17 -5.59 5.77 -11.66
CA GLN A 17 -6.65 6.77 -11.51
C GLN A 17 -7.36 7.05 -12.83
N THR A 18 -6.66 6.97 -13.96
CA THR A 18 -7.19 7.32 -15.27
C THR A 18 -6.42 6.67 -16.42
N ASP A 19 -7.14 6.37 -17.50
CA ASP A 19 -6.59 5.79 -18.72
C ASP A 19 -6.20 6.87 -19.74
N LEU A 20 -6.45 8.16 -19.46
CA LEU A 20 -6.24 9.27 -20.40
C LEU A 20 -4.80 9.41 -20.90
N PHE A 21 -3.83 8.96 -20.11
CA PHE A 21 -2.39 9.02 -20.43
C PHE A 21 -1.81 7.67 -20.82
N THR A 22 -2.64 6.65 -21.03
CA THR A 22 -2.18 5.28 -21.31
C THR A 22 -2.97 4.66 -22.44
N GLU A 23 -2.50 3.50 -22.90
CA GLU A 23 -3.27 2.58 -23.73
C GLU A 23 -3.63 1.35 -22.90
N THR A 24 -4.91 0.99 -22.90
CA THR A 24 -5.42 -0.15 -22.12
C THR A 24 -5.50 -1.40 -22.99
N GLN A 25 -5.02 -2.53 -22.48
CA GLN A 25 -5.13 -3.83 -23.13
C GLN A 25 -5.47 -4.93 -22.13
N SER A 26 -6.43 -5.79 -22.47
CA SER A 26 -6.86 -6.88 -21.61
C SER A 26 -5.86 -8.04 -21.60
N ILE A 27 -5.54 -8.51 -20.40
CA ILE A 27 -4.77 -9.72 -20.14
C ILE A 27 -5.75 -10.85 -19.84
N VAL A 28 -5.58 -11.97 -20.55
CA VAL A 28 -6.42 -13.17 -20.43
C VAL A 28 -5.97 -14.04 -19.26
N SER A 29 -4.66 -14.13 -19.03
CA SER A 29 -4.10 -14.92 -17.93
C SER A 29 -2.77 -14.38 -17.44
N LEU A 30 -2.55 -14.47 -16.14
CA LEU A 30 -1.26 -14.33 -15.49
C LEU A 30 -0.92 -15.64 -14.78
N THR A 31 0.08 -16.35 -15.27
CA THR A 31 0.56 -17.62 -14.71
C THR A 31 1.97 -17.45 -14.17
N ARG A 32 2.26 -17.95 -12.97
CA ARG A 32 3.53 -17.78 -12.28
C ARG A 32 4.30 -19.09 -12.19
N SER A 33 5.61 -19.03 -12.45
CA SER A 33 6.58 -20.06 -12.12
C SER A 33 7.78 -19.43 -11.40
N GLY A 34 8.00 -19.79 -10.14
CA GLY A 34 8.98 -19.08 -9.29
C GLY A 34 8.64 -17.60 -9.13
N SER A 35 9.60 -16.70 -9.35
CA SER A 35 9.38 -15.25 -9.37
C SER A 35 8.91 -14.71 -10.72
N THR A 36 8.80 -15.55 -11.75
CA THR A 36 8.46 -15.11 -13.11
C THR A 36 6.97 -15.31 -13.37
N VAL A 37 6.30 -14.26 -13.82
CA VAL A 37 4.91 -14.29 -14.27
C VAL A 37 4.90 -14.18 -15.79
N THR A 38 4.24 -15.13 -16.44
CA THR A 38 3.91 -15.10 -17.86
C THR A 38 2.51 -14.53 -18.03
N ALA A 39 2.42 -13.41 -18.75
CA ALA A 39 1.17 -12.77 -19.13
C ALA A 39 0.77 -13.14 -20.55
N THR A 40 -0.49 -13.51 -20.74
CA THR A 40 -1.08 -13.73 -22.08
C THR A 40 -2.16 -12.69 -22.33
N THR A 41 -2.04 -11.96 -23.42
CA THR A 41 -2.95 -10.88 -23.83
C THR A 41 -3.98 -11.38 -24.85
N SER A 42 -5.12 -10.72 -24.92
CA SER A 42 -6.22 -11.07 -25.83
C SER A 42 -5.90 -10.80 -27.32
N THR A 43 -4.99 -9.87 -27.58
CA THR A 43 -4.59 -9.39 -28.91
C THR A 43 -3.10 -9.06 -28.89
N ALA A 44 -2.47 -8.92 -30.06
CA ALA A 44 -1.04 -8.58 -30.12
C ALA A 44 -0.76 -7.25 -29.39
N HIS A 45 0.28 -7.22 -28.55
CA HIS A 45 0.51 -6.09 -27.65
C HIS A 45 1.49 -5.04 -28.18
N SER A 46 2.30 -5.36 -29.20
CA SER A 46 3.31 -4.47 -29.79
C SER A 46 4.36 -3.92 -28.80
N LEU A 47 4.38 -4.40 -27.56
CA LEU A 47 5.45 -4.15 -26.59
C LEU A 47 6.80 -4.61 -27.15
N ILE A 48 7.85 -3.92 -26.72
CA ILE A 48 9.24 -4.34 -26.85
C ILE A 48 9.81 -4.64 -25.46
N THR A 49 10.85 -5.48 -25.39
CA THR A 49 11.54 -5.78 -24.13
C THR A 49 12.03 -4.49 -23.47
N SER A 50 11.95 -4.46 -22.14
CA SER A 50 12.19 -3.29 -21.28
C SER A 50 11.11 -2.20 -21.34
N ASN A 51 10.02 -2.38 -22.10
CA ASN A 51 8.84 -1.56 -21.87
C ASN A 51 8.32 -1.74 -20.46
N VAL A 52 7.78 -0.65 -19.91
CA VAL A 52 7.17 -0.65 -18.60
C VAL A 52 5.66 -0.60 -18.76
N VAL A 53 4.96 -1.51 -18.08
CA VAL A 53 3.51 -1.60 -18.07
C VAL A 53 3.00 -1.53 -16.64
N ASN A 54 1.78 -0.99 -16.46
CA ASN A 54 1.08 -1.04 -15.19
C ASN A 54 -0.02 -2.10 -15.30
N ILE A 55 0.07 -3.15 -14.50
CA ILE A 55 -0.92 -4.22 -14.43
C ILE A 55 -1.87 -3.90 -13.28
N ILE A 56 -3.17 -3.89 -13.55
CA ILE A 56 -4.21 -3.64 -12.54
C ILE A 56 -5.35 -4.65 -12.67
N GLY A 57 -6.09 -4.82 -11.57
CA GLY A 57 -7.25 -5.71 -11.50
C GLY A 57 -6.92 -7.19 -11.30
N ALA A 58 -5.63 -7.56 -11.22
CA ALA A 58 -5.23 -8.90 -10.81
C ALA A 58 -5.40 -9.08 -9.31
N LYS A 59 -6.14 -10.13 -8.94
CA LYS A 59 -6.40 -10.57 -7.57
C LYS A 59 -5.64 -11.85 -7.28
N ASP A 60 -5.13 -11.91 -6.06
CA ASP A 60 -4.37 -13.05 -5.57
C ASP A 60 -5.35 -14.12 -5.07
N PRO A 61 -5.24 -15.37 -5.56
CA PRO A 61 -6.04 -16.46 -5.04
C PRO A 61 -5.45 -17.00 -3.73
N PHE A 62 -6.28 -17.16 -2.71
CA PHE A 62 -5.95 -17.80 -1.44
C PHE A 62 -6.73 -19.11 -1.33
N PRO A 63 -6.07 -20.29 -1.30
CA PRO A 63 -6.76 -21.57 -1.26
C PRO A 63 -7.66 -21.71 -0.03
N VAL A 64 -8.90 -22.14 -0.26
CA VAL A 64 -9.84 -22.47 0.80
C VAL A 64 -9.71 -23.94 1.14
N ALA A 65 -9.37 -24.23 2.41
CA ALA A 65 -9.27 -25.58 2.95
C ALA A 65 -10.66 -26.19 3.18
N THR A 66 -11.54 -25.42 3.83
CA THR A 66 -12.87 -25.86 4.20
C THR A 66 -13.85 -24.71 4.04
N ILE A 67 -15.04 -25.04 3.53
CA ILE A 67 -16.18 -24.13 3.49
C ILE A 67 -17.42 -24.91 3.90
N ALA A 68 -18.23 -24.35 4.80
CA ALA A 68 -19.41 -25.02 5.32
C ALA A 68 -20.56 -24.03 5.48
N PHE A 69 -21.75 -24.43 5.02
CA PHE A 69 -22.98 -23.68 5.23
C PHE A 69 -23.66 -24.13 6.53
N ASN A 70 -24.01 -23.17 7.39
CA ASN A 70 -24.75 -23.41 8.62
C ASN A 70 -26.24 -23.21 8.36
N GLY A 71 -26.98 -24.33 8.27
CA GLY A 71 -28.34 -24.45 7.73
C GLY A 71 -29.38 -23.49 8.31
N ASP A 72 -29.28 -23.15 9.59
CA ASP A 72 -30.32 -22.40 10.29
C ASP A 72 -30.17 -20.86 10.18
N THR A 73 -28.99 -20.37 9.79
CA THR A 73 -28.65 -18.94 9.95
C THR A 73 -28.21 -18.26 8.65
N SER A 74 -28.18 -18.98 7.53
CA SER A 74 -27.73 -18.46 6.21
C SER A 74 -26.27 -17.97 6.20
N PHE A 75 -25.45 -18.45 7.15
CA PHE A 75 -24.03 -18.13 7.23
C PHE A 75 -23.18 -19.26 6.65
N VAL A 76 -22.03 -18.87 6.12
CA VAL A 76 -20.97 -19.77 5.68
C VAL A 76 -19.74 -19.52 6.53
N SER A 77 -19.17 -20.58 7.08
CA SER A 77 -17.83 -20.57 7.65
C SER A 77 -16.80 -20.97 6.60
N VAL A 78 -15.68 -20.24 6.54
CA VAL A 78 -14.57 -20.52 5.63
C VAL A 78 -13.27 -20.62 6.41
N ILE A 79 -12.49 -21.66 6.12
CA ILE A 79 -11.11 -21.82 6.57
C ILE A 79 -10.22 -21.82 5.33
N THR A 80 -9.23 -20.94 5.32
CA THR A 80 -8.19 -20.89 4.28
C THR A 80 -6.96 -21.68 4.70
N SER A 81 -6.23 -22.22 3.71
CA SER A 81 -4.99 -22.97 3.95
C SER A 81 -3.79 -22.06 4.28
N VAL A 82 -3.92 -20.76 3.99
CA VAL A 82 -2.88 -19.73 4.10
C VAL A 82 -3.49 -18.49 4.74
N ASP A 83 -2.66 -17.70 5.40
CA ASP A 83 -3.11 -16.50 6.08
C ASP A 83 -3.57 -15.46 5.05
N HIS A 84 -4.81 -14.98 5.21
CA HIS A 84 -5.38 -13.84 4.49
C HIS A 84 -5.29 -12.57 5.35
N ASP A 85 -5.69 -11.45 4.75
CA ASP A 85 -5.71 -10.14 5.42
C ASP A 85 -7.10 -9.58 5.71
N LEU A 86 -8.17 -10.36 5.46
CA LEU A 86 -9.53 -9.94 5.78
C LEU A 86 -9.67 -9.55 7.26
N SER A 87 -10.05 -8.31 7.49
CA SER A 87 -10.24 -7.73 8.81
C SER A 87 -11.64 -7.13 8.92
N VAL A 88 -12.45 -7.63 9.86
CA VAL A 88 -13.82 -7.15 10.04
C VAL A 88 -13.83 -5.67 10.38
N GLY A 89 -14.66 -4.90 9.67
CA GLY A 89 -14.76 -3.45 9.82
C GLY A 89 -13.79 -2.65 8.95
N PHE A 90 -12.78 -3.29 8.37
CA PHE A 90 -11.90 -2.71 7.34
C PHE A 90 -12.28 -3.22 5.96
N ASP A 91 -12.44 -4.54 5.82
CA ASP A 91 -12.97 -5.17 4.62
C ASP A 91 -14.49 -5.26 4.69
N GLN A 92 -15.14 -4.78 3.62
CA GLN A 92 -16.61 -4.83 3.53
C GLN A 92 -17.09 -6.14 2.93
N ASN A 93 -16.32 -6.72 2.02
CA ASN A 93 -16.75 -7.85 1.21
C ASN A 93 -15.66 -8.92 1.11
N VAL A 94 -16.10 -10.17 0.95
CA VAL A 94 -15.30 -11.32 0.55
C VAL A 94 -15.68 -11.72 -0.86
N GLU A 95 -14.73 -12.25 -1.62
CA GLU A 95 -14.97 -12.74 -2.97
C GLU A 95 -14.50 -14.18 -3.09
N ILE A 96 -15.44 -15.06 -3.39
CA ILE A 96 -15.20 -16.50 -3.49
C ILE A 96 -15.37 -16.94 -4.93
N VAL A 97 -14.46 -17.78 -5.41
CA VAL A 97 -14.53 -18.40 -6.74
C VAL A 97 -14.13 -19.86 -6.69
N GLY A 98 -14.50 -20.62 -7.73
CA GLY A 98 -14.07 -22.01 -7.92
C GLY A 98 -14.95 -23.06 -7.25
N ALA A 99 -16.02 -22.67 -6.56
CA ALA A 99 -17.00 -23.61 -6.05
C ALA A 99 -17.84 -24.17 -7.21
N THR A 100 -18.14 -25.47 -7.20
CA THR A 100 -19.00 -26.12 -8.20
C THR A 100 -20.46 -25.65 -8.09
N ILE A 101 -20.88 -25.27 -6.87
CA ILE A 101 -22.20 -24.72 -6.60
C ILE A 101 -22.11 -23.19 -6.64
N ALA A 102 -22.86 -22.58 -7.55
CA ALA A 102 -22.80 -21.15 -7.82
C ALA A 102 -23.17 -20.27 -6.62
N ASP A 103 -23.99 -20.76 -5.69
CA ASP A 103 -24.41 -20.00 -4.50
C ASP A 103 -23.24 -19.58 -3.61
N TYR A 104 -22.14 -20.35 -3.60
CA TYR A 104 -20.93 -20.03 -2.83
C TYR A 104 -19.99 -19.08 -3.57
N ASN A 105 -20.19 -18.84 -4.86
CA ASN A 105 -19.33 -17.95 -5.66
C ASN A 105 -19.89 -16.54 -5.72
N GLY A 106 -19.00 -15.55 -5.76
CA GLY A 106 -19.35 -14.15 -5.91
C GLY A 106 -18.85 -13.29 -4.76
N THR A 107 -19.36 -12.07 -4.70
CA THR A 107 -19.01 -11.08 -3.69
C THR A 107 -20.07 -11.03 -2.60
N PHE A 108 -19.66 -11.28 -1.35
CA PHE A 108 -20.55 -11.31 -0.19
C PHE A 108 -20.07 -10.35 0.89
N PRO A 109 -20.96 -9.76 1.71
CA PRO A 109 -20.53 -8.96 2.84
C PRO A 109 -19.80 -9.83 3.86
N LEU A 110 -18.63 -9.37 4.32
CA LEU A 110 -17.92 -9.99 5.44
C LEU A 110 -18.78 -9.88 6.69
N ALA A 111 -18.92 -10.97 7.44
CA ALA A 111 -19.84 -11.05 8.57
C ALA A 111 -19.13 -11.49 9.85
N GLU A 112 -19.68 -11.04 10.97
CA GLU A 112 -19.36 -11.64 12.27
C GLU A 112 -20.09 -12.98 12.42
N ALA A 113 -19.45 -13.91 13.11
CA ALA A 113 -20.08 -15.19 13.43
C ALA A 113 -21.36 -14.97 14.26
N PRO A 114 -22.40 -15.81 14.08
CA PRO A 114 -23.60 -15.73 14.90
C PRO A 114 -23.27 -16.01 16.38
N VAL A 115 -23.94 -15.28 17.27
CA VAL A 115 -23.90 -15.54 18.72
C VAL A 115 -24.94 -16.61 19.03
N LEU A 116 -24.49 -17.73 19.58
CA LEU A 116 -25.34 -18.86 19.94
C LEU A 116 -25.51 -18.94 21.45
N THR A 117 -26.69 -19.33 21.91
CA THR A 117 -26.97 -19.59 23.32
C THR A 117 -26.54 -21.01 23.70
N ILE A 118 -25.97 -21.13 24.90
CA ILE A 118 -25.51 -22.41 25.44
C ILE A 118 -26.55 -22.93 26.43
N ASP A 119 -26.98 -24.17 26.22
CA ASP A 119 -27.86 -24.92 27.13
C ASP A 119 -27.09 -25.31 28.40
N SER A 120 -25.99 -26.04 28.25
CA SER A 120 -25.18 -26.50 29.39
C SER A 120 -23.67 -26.47 29.13
N ILE A 121 -22.91 -26.25 30.21
CA ILE A 121 -21.48 -26.54 30.26
C ILE A 121 -21.24 -27.44 31.47
N THR A 122 -20.76 -28.64 31.24
CA THR A 122 -20.40 -29.60 32.30
C THR A 122 -18.93 -29.97 32.19
N ARG A 123 -18.27 -30.26 33.32
CA ARG A 123 -16.82 -30.51 33.33
C ARG A 123 -16.45 -31.85 33.96
N VAL A 124 -15.52 -32.57 33.33
CA VAL A 124 -14.84 -33.74 33.89
C VAL A 124 -13.34 -33.55 33.73
N GLY A 125 -12.60 -33.53 34.85
CA GLY A 125 -11.18 -33.19 34.82
C GLY A 125 -10.97 -31.75 34.31
N ASN A 126 -10.15 -31.58 33.28
CA ASN A 126 -9.94 -30.28 32.60
C ASN A 126 -10.82 -30.10 31.36
N THR A 127 -11.66 -31.09 31.02
CA THR A 127 -12.47 -31.05 29.80
C THR A 127 -13.87 -30.56 30.13
N ALA A 128 -14.25 -29.43 29.54
CA ALA A 128 -15.62 -28.92 29.55
C ALA A 128 -16.36 -29.40 28.30
N THR A 129 -17.58 -29.92 28.49
CA THR A 129 -18.52 -30.30 27.43
C THR A 129 -19.60 -29.24 27.36
N VAL A 130 -19.77 -28.64 26.19
CA VAL A 130 -20.73 -27.58 25.90
C VAL A 130 -21.84 -28.15 25.03
N VAL A 131 -23.09 -27.86 25.37
CA VAL A 131 -24.28 -28.16 24.56
C VAL A 131 -24.94 -26.84 24.18
N THR A 132 -25.12 -26.59 22.89
CA THR A 132 -25.82 -25.41 22.35
C THR A 132 -27.27 -25.72 22.01
N PHE A 133 -28.14 -24.69 22.00
CA PHE A 133 -29.53 -24.86 21.56
C PHE A 133 -29.63 -25.14 20.06
N ASP A 134 -28.82 -24.42 19.28
CA ASP A 134 -28.77 -24.49 17.81
C ASP A 134 -27.45 -25.12 17.35
N GLU A 135 -27.38 -25.48 16.07
CA GLU A 135 -26.14 -26.05 15.51
C GLU A 135 -24.99 -25.05 15.56
N HIS A 136 -23.84 -25.49 16.07
CA HIS A 136 -22.76 -24.57 16.40
C HIS A 136 -21.88 -24.17 15.22
N GLY A 137 -21.81 -24.98 14.17
CA GLY A 137 -20.97 -24.73 12.99
C GLY A 137 -19.45 -24.62 13.25
N LEU A 138 -19.00 -24.86 14.49
CA LEU A 138 -17.59 -24.87 14.89
C LEU A 138 -16.82 -26.03 14.23
N LEU A 139 -15.55 -25.81 13.99
CA LEU A 139 -14.64 -26.77 13.37
C LEU A 139 -13.45 -27.07 14.30
N ILE A 140 -12.88 -28.27 14.18
CA ILE A 140 -11.66 -28.67 14.90
C ILE A 140 -10.46 -28.15 14.10
N ASP A 141 -9.98 -26.96 14.43
CA ASP A 141 -8.77 -26.38 13.84
C ASP A 141 -8.10 -25.48 14.88
N THR A 142 -6.76 -25.50 14.92
CA THR A 142 -5.98 -24.70 15.88
C THR A 142 -6.12 -23.19 15.66
N ASN A 143 -6.48 -22.78 14.45
CA ASN A 143 -6.78 -21.41 14.08
C ASN A 143 -8.25 -21.07 14.29
N PHE A 144 -9.14 -22.05 14.48
CA PHE A 144 -10.56 -21.80 14.74
C PHE A 144 -10.79 -21.55 16.23
N LYS A 145 -10.98 -20.28 16.57
CA LYS A 145 -11.22 -19.82 17.94
C LYS A 145 -12.68 -19.46 18.16
N PHE A 146 -13.18 -19.71 19.36
CA PHE A 146 -14.48 -19.25 19.80
C PHE A 146 -14.38 -18.53 21.14
N LYS A 147 -15.35 -17.68 21.42
CA LYS A 147 -15.45 -16.91 22.67
C LYS A 147 -16.67 -17.36 23.45
N ILE A 148 -16.48 -17.70 24.72
CA ILE A 148 -17.58 -17.92 25.68
C ILE A 148 -17.68 -16.72 26.61
N VAL A 149 -18.91 -16.24 26.81
CA VAL A 149 -19.22 -15.18 27.79
C VAL A 149 -20.50 -15.50 28.56
N GLY A 150 -20.61 -14.96 29.77
CA GLY A 150 -21.82 -14.98 30.58
C GLY A 150 -21.96 -16.16 31.55
N ALA A 151 -20.95 -17.04 31.64
CA ALA A 151 -20.86 -17.99 32.75
C ALA A 151 -20.54 -17.25 34.06
N LYS A 152 -21.18 -17.64 35.16
CA LYS A 152 -20.92 -17.08 36.48
C LYS A 152 -19.55 -17.53 37.01
N GLU A 153 -19.16 -18.77 36.71
CA GLU A 153 -17.84 -19.31 37.01
C GLU A 153 -16.86 -18.81 35.95
N VAL A 154 -16.05 -17.82 36.32
CA VAL A 154 -15.24 -17.02 35.39
C VAL A 154 -14.26 -17.84 34.55
N ASP A 155 -13.81 -18.99 35.03
CA ASP A 155 -12.87 -19.88 34.33
C ASP A 155 -13.44 -20.47 33.04
N TYR A 156 -14.78 -20.53 32.88
CA TYR A 156 -15.40 -20.95 31.61
C TYR A 156 -15.43 -19.85 30.56
N ASN A 157 -15.29 -18.57 30.96
CA ASN A 157 -15.33 -17.44 30.04
C ASN A 157 -13.95 -17.19 29.42
N GLY A 158 -13.90 -16.82 28.15
CA GLY A 158 -12.65 -16.56 27.46
C GLY A 158 -12.69 -16.93 26.00
N ILE A 159 -11.50 -16.94 25.37
CA ILE A 159 -11.30 -17.38 23.99
C ILE A 159 -10.57 -18.71 24.03
N PHE A 160 -11.13 -19.71 23.34
CA PHE A 160 -10.65 -21.09 23.35
C PHE A 160 -10.65 -21.68 21.94
N THR A 161 -9.99 -22.82 21.80
CA THR A 161 -10.06 -23.70 20.63
C THR A 161 -10.92 -24.92 20.95
N VAL A 162 -11.53 -25.52 19.93
CA VAL A 162 -12.31 -26.75 20.10
C VAL A 162 -11.35 -27.95 20.22
N ASP A 163 -11.55 -28.77 21.24
CA ASP A 163 -10.78 -30.02 21.42
C ASP A 163 -11.43 -31.20 20.67
N SER A 164 -12.77 -31.30 20.72
CA SER A 164 -13.52 -32.30 19.96
C SER A 164 -14.94 -31.85 19.64
N ILE A 165 -15.48 -32.30 18.50
CA ILE A 165 -16.89 -32.15 18.10
C ILE A 165 -17.54 -33.52 18.30
N ILE A 166 -18.54 -33.60 19.16
CA ILE A 166 -19.29 -34.84 19.45
C ILE A 166 -20.44 -34.99 18.46
N ASP A 167 -21.19 -33.90 18.25
CA ASP A 167 -22.28 -33.80 17.27
C ASP A 167 -22.48 -32.31 16.85
N THR A 168 -23.53 -31.98 16.11
CA THR A 168 -23.76 -30.61 15.61
C THR A 168 -24.08 -29.57 16.69
N LYS A 169 -24.40 -30.01 17.92
CA LYS A 169 -24.75 -29.15 19.07
C LYS A 169 -23.82 -29.35 20.26
N THR A 170 -22.93 -30.34 20.23
CA THR A 170 -22.11 -30.74 21.36
C THR A 170 -20.63 -30.76 21.00
N PHE A 171 -19.84 -30.00 21.76
CA PHE A 171 -18.39 -29.96 21.60
C PHE A 171 -17.67 -29.87 22.95
N THR A 172 -16.36 -30.10 22.95
CA THR A 172 -15.54 -29.98 24.15
C THR A 172 -14.38 -29.00 23.98
N TYR A 173 -13.93 -28.46 25.12
CA TYR A 173 -12.73 -27.62 25.20
C TYR A 173 -12.06 -27.73 26.56
N THR A 174 -10.78 -27.35 26.61
CA THR A 174 -9.98 -27.41 27.83
C THR A 174 -10.20 -26.16 28.67
N VAL A 175 -10.54 -26.36 29.94
CA VAL A 175 -10.76 -25.32 30.96
C VAL A 175 -9.75 -25.50 32.09
N GLY A 176 -8.99 -24.43 32.36
CA GLY A 176 -8.08 -24.36 33.51
C GLY A 176 -8.84 -24.29 34.85
N GLY A 177 -8.10 -24.48 35.96
CA GLY A 177 -8.66 -24.30 37.30
C GLY A 177 -9.60 -25.42 37.77
N ARG A 178 -10.47 -25.09 38.72
CA ARG A 178 -11.48 -26.00 39.30
C ARG A 178 -12.83 -25.31 39.48
N PRO A 179 -13.43 -24.74 38.41
CA PRO A 179 -14.75 -24.14 38.51
C PRO A 179 -15.82 -25.17 38.87
N ASN A 180 -16.90 -24.70 39.49
CA ASN A 180 -18.06 -25.54 39.79
C ASN A 180 -18.70 -26.03 38.48
N THR A 181 -19.36 -27.19 38.52
CA THR A 181 -20.05 -27.80 37.38
C THR A 181 -21.43 -28.29 37.82
N PRO A 182 -22.50 -28.09 37.03
CA PRO A 182 -22.55 -27.36 35.75
C PRO A 182 -22.34 -25.84 35.90
N ALA A 183 -21.93 -25.17 34.82
CA ALA A 183 -21.78 -23.71 34.80
C ALA A 183 -23.13 -22.99 34.85
N THR A 184 -23.24 -21.98 35.70
CA THR A 184 -24.46 -21.17 35.89
C THR A 184 -24.40 -19.85 35.12
N GLY A 185 -25.54 -19.17 34.95
CA GLY A 185 -25.64 -17.91 34.19
C GLY A 185 -26.14 -18.09 32.74
N VAL A 186 -26.37 -16.96 32.08
CA VAL A 186 -26.78 -16.87 30.67
C VAL A 186 -25.53 -16.87 29.80
N LYS A 187 -25.24 -18.02 29.20
CA LYS A 187 -23.99 -18.29 28.52
C LYS A 187 -24.18 -18.22 27.01
N THR A 188 -23.22 -17.63 26.32
CA THR A 188 -23.21 -17.57 24.85
C THR A 188 -21.86 -17.99 24.31
N VAL A 189 -21.85 -18.53 23.09
CA VAL A 189 -20.66 -18.85 22.32
C VAL A 189 -20.71 -18.13 20.98
N GLN A 190 -19.57 -17.63 20.54
CA GLN A 190 -19.42 -17.00 19.23
C GLN A 190 -18.06 -17.37 18.62
N ALA A 191 -18.04 -17.86 17.38
CA ALA A 191 -16.77 -18.07 16.67
C ALA A 191 -16.07 -16.73 16.38
N GLN A 192 -14.75 -16.73 16.19
CA GLN A 192 -13.97 -15.51 15.99
C GLN A 192 -13.36 -15.49 14.60
N ASN A 193 -13.62 -14.39 13.88
CA ASN A 193 -12.88 -14.05 12.66
C ASN A 193 -11.38 -13.90 12.97
N ASN A 194 -10.53 -14.38 12.09
CA ASN A 194 -9.08 -14.23 12.15
C ASN A 194 -8.45 -14.39 10.76
N ARG A 195 -7.12 -14.42 10.68
CA ARG A 195 -6.37 -14.50 9.41
C ARG A 195 -6.57 -15.80 8.62
N ARG A 196 -7.27 -16.80 9.14
CA ARG A 196 -7.61 -18.03 8.41
C ARG A 196 -9.09 -18.34 8.37
N VAL A 197 -9.82 -17.87 9.37
CA VAL A 197 -11.24 -18.16 9.56
C VAL A 197 -12.04 -16.91 9.36
N PHE A 198 -13.01 -16.94 8.45
CA PHE A 198 -13.97 -15.88 8.30
C PHE A 198 -15.38 -16.37 7.99
N PHE A 199 -16.36 -15.48 8.15
CA PHE A 199 -17.76 -15.76 7.89
C PHE A 199 -18.36 -14.79 6.88
N TYR A 200 -19.30 -15.28 6.07
CA TYR A 200 -20.13 -14.44 5.21
C TYR A 200 -21.54 -15.01 5.14
N LYS A 201 -22.46 -14.26 4.52
CA LYS A 201 -23.87 -14.66 4.36
C LYS A 201 -24.21 -14.93 2.90
N ILE A 202 -24.95 -16.01 2.67
CA ILE A 202 -25.61 -16.30 1.39
C ILE A 202 -27.11 -16.13 1.60
N LEU A 203 -27.82 -15.49 0.66
CA LEU A 203 -29.27 -15.24 0.79
C LEU A 203 -30.14 -16.45 0.44
N THR A 204 -29.56 -17.44 -0.23
CA THR A 204 -30.20 -18.68 -0.66
C THR A 204 -29.57 -19.87 0.07
N ILE A 205 -30.40 -20.87 0.39
CA ILE A 205 -29.89 -22.16 0.88
C ILE A 205 -29.20 -22.85 -0.29
N PRO A 206 -27.89 -23.15 -0.21
CA PRO A 206 -27.17 -23.77 -1.31
C PRO A 206 -27.74 -25.15 -1.64
N ALA A 207 -27.75 -25.50 -2.94
CA ALA A 207 -28.29 -26.77 -3.43
C ALA A 207 -27.50 -28.04 -3.01
N GLY A 208 -26.45 -27.89 -2.21
CA GLY A 208 -25.61 -28.99 -1.73
C GLY A 208 -24.35 -28.51 -1.02
N SER A 209 -23.48 -29.48 -0.69
CA SER A 209 -22.18 -29.20 -0.09
C SER A 209 -21.23 -28.57 -1.10
N PRO A 210 -20.41 -27.59 -0.67
CA PRO A 210 -19.43 -26.95 -1.53
C PRO A 210 -18.37 -27.97 -1.97
N ALA A 211 -18.05 -27.99 -3.25
CA ALA A 211 -16.98 -28.79 -3.84
C ALA A 211 -16.21 -27.96 -4.88
N GLY A 212 -15.08 -28.48 -5.36
CA GLY A 212 -14.20 -27.78 -6.32
C GLY A 212 -12.93 -27.23 -5.68
N THR A 213 -12.08 -26.62 -6.51
CA THR A 213 -10.89 -25.92 -6.04
C THR A 213 -11.26 -24.47 -5.77
N ILE A 214 -11.56 -24.17 -4.51
CA ILE A 214 -12.14 -22.90 -4.08
C ILE A 214 -11.03 -21.95 -3.65
N PHE A 215 -11.15 -20.69 -4.05
CA PHE A 215 -10.25 -19.62 -3.67
C PHE A 215 -11.00 -18.44 -3.08
N LEU A 216 -10.44 -17.85 -2.04
CA LEU A 216 -10.71 -16.48 -1.63
C LEU A 216 -9.88 -15.56 -2.52
N LEU A 217 -10.52 -14.58 -3.15
CA LEU A 217 -9.83 -13.56 -3.93
C LEU A 217 -9.62 -12.32 -3.09
N GLN A 218 -8.37 -11.84 -3.05
CA GLN A 218 -8.05 -10.55 -2.45
C GLN A 218 -7.32 -9.67 -3.45
N ASN A 219 -7.57 -8.37 -3.36
CA ASN A 219 -6.64 -7.41 -3.97
C ASN A 219 -5.31 -7.55 -3.23
N SER A 220 -4.20 -7.63 -3.97
CA SER A 220 -2.89 -7.73 -3.33
C SER A 220 -2.69 -6.56 -2.36
N PRO A 221 -2.47 -6.81 -1.06
CA PRO A 221 -2.14 -5.76 -0.10
C PRO A 221 -0.73 -5.19 -0.34
N TYR A 222 0.09 -5.87 -1.13
CA TYR A 222 1.44 -5.47 -1.47
C TYR A 222 1.49 -4.98 -2.92
N ASN A 223 2.11 -3.82 -3.14
CA ASN A 223 2.46 -3.25 -4.43
C ASN A 223 3.45 -4.10 -5.27
N GLU A 224 3.62 -5.38 -4.95
CA GLU A 224 4.63 -6.30 -5.48
C GLU A 224 4.09 -7.73 -5.77
N SER A 225 2.77 -7.91 -5.90
CA SER A 225 2.16 -9.17 -6.36
C SER A 225 1.92 -9.17 -7.88
N TYR A 226 0.79 -9.67 -8.39
CA TYR A 226 0.50 -9.66 -9.82
C TYR A 226 0.23 -8.26 -10.38
N SER A 227 -0.33 -7.35 -9.57
CA SER A 227 -0.64 -5.96 -9.94
C SER A 227 0.49 -5.01 -9.53
N GLY A 228 0.85 -4.08 -10.40
CA GLY A 228 1.96 -3.15 -10.18
C GLY A 228 2.59 -2.65 -11.49
N ARG A 229 3.69 -1.88 -11.36
CA ARG A 229 4.48 -1.35 -12.48
C ARG A 229 5.66 -2.26 -12.74
N TYR A 230 5.71 -2.90 -13.91
CA TYR A 230 6.75 -3.87 -14.25
C TYR A 230 7.42 -3.58 -15.58
N ALA A 231 8.74 -3.77 -15.62
CA ALA A 231 9.47 -3.91 -16.87
C ALA A 231 9.22 -5.31 -17.44
N VAL A 232 8.91 -5.39 -18.73
CA VAL A 232 8.53 -6.66 -19.38
C VAL A 232 9.65 -7.21 -20.26
N THR A 233 9.70 -8.53 -20.36
CA THR A 233 10.48 -9.27 -21.36
C THR A 233 9.51 -9.88 -22.35
N VAL A 234 9.57 -9.46 -23.61
CA VAL A 234 8.62 -9.92 -24.63
C VAL A 234 9.04 -11.30 -25.12
N THR A 235 8.14 -12.28 -25.00
CA THR A 235 8.39 -13.68 -25.42
C THR A 235 7.63 -14.04 -26.70
N GLY A 236 6.59 -13.28 -27.04
CA GLY A 236 5.78 -13.46 -28.25
C GLY A 236 4.93 -12.24 -28.58
N ALA A 237 4.11 -12.33 -29.63
CA ALA A 237 3.24 -11.22 -30.04
C ALA A 237 2.12 -10.93 -29.02
N THR A 238 1.67 -11.97 -28.31
CA THR A 238 0.60 -11.91 -27.30
C THR A 238 1.09 -12.28 -25.89
N THR A 239 2.38 -12.57 -25.73
CA THR A 239 2.94 -13.08 -24.48
C THR A 239 4.18 -12.29 -24.06
N PHE A 240 4.24 -11.97 -22.78
CA PHE A 240 5.40 -11.34 -22.16
C PHE A 240 5.57 -11.84 -20.73
N GLU A 241 6.77 -11.64 -20.19
CA GLU A 241 7.13 -12.04 -18.84
C GLU A 241 7.54 -10.83 -18.00
N TYR A 242 7.30 -10.92 -16.70
CA TYR A 242 7.80 -9.97 -15.72
C TYR A 242 8.08 -10.67 -14.40
N THR A 243 8.87 -10.03 -13.53
CA THR A 243 9.27 -10.60 -12.25
C THR A 243 8.51 -9.96 -11.09
N ILE A 244 8.11 -10.80 -10.13
CA ILE A 244 7.51 -10.39 -8.87
C ILE A 244 8.35 -10.93 -7.69
N ASN A 245 8.34 -10.24 -6.56
CA ASN A 245 9.11 -10.62 -5.37
C ASN A 245 8.33 -11.50 -4.39
N THR A 246 7.08 -11.81 -4.73
CA THR A 246 6.16 -12.60 -3.92
C THR A 246 5.86 -13.94 -4.60
N THR A 247 5.28 -14.87 -3.84
CA THR A 247 4.89 -16.18 -4.35
C THR A 247 3.40 -16.43 -4.18
N PRO A 248 2.51 -15.59 -4.75
CA PRO A 248 1.07 -15.82 -4.72
C PRO A 248 0.73 -17.11 -5.48
N GLU A 249 -0.45 -17.67 -5.20
CA GLU A 249 -0.97 -18.80 -5.97
C GLU A 249 -1.25 -18.41 -7.42
N SER A 250 -1.36 -19.41 -8.28
CA SER A 250 -1.46 -19.20 -9.73
C SER A 250 -2.53 -20.10 -10.37
N PRO A 251 -3.23 -19.65 -11.42
CA PRO A 251 -3.17 -18.33 -12.07
C PRO A 251 -3.87 -17.23 -11.26
N ALA A 252 -3.43 -15.97 -11.47
CA ALA A 252 -4.12 -14.80 -10.92
C ALA A 252 -5.57 -14.74 -11.41
N GLN A 253 -6.45 -14.15 -10.60
CA GLN A 253 -7.88 -14.04 -10.88
C GLN A 253 -8.29 -12.57 -11.07
N GLY A 254 -9.56 -12.35 -11.45
CA GLY A 254 -10.11 -11.01 -11.66
C GLY A 254 -10.07 -10.52 -13.11
N THR A 255 -10.52 -9.28 -13.32
CA THR A 255 -10.49 -8.62 -14.64
C THR A 255 -9.17 -7.89 -14.79
N ILE A 256 -8.23 -8.53 -15.48
CA ILE A 256 -6.85 -8.05 -15.55
C ILE A 256 -6.67 -7.18 -16.79
N ILE A 257 -6.20 -5.95 -16.60
CA ILE A 257 -5.84 -5.03 -17.67
C ILE A 257 -4.42 -4.53 -17.46
N MET A 258 -3.73 -4.28 -18.57
CA MET A 258 -2.47 -3.56 -18.55
C MET A 258 -2.62 -2.18 -19.20
N HIS A 259 -2.01 -1.20 -18.57
CA HIS A 259 -1.80 0.12 -19.12
C HIS A 259 -0.37 0.20 -19.65
N LYS A 260 -0.24 0.39 -20.96
CA LYS A 260 1.04 0.55 -21.66
C LYS A 260 1.16 1.95 -22.25
N GLY A 261 2.35 2.29 -22.74
CA GLY A 261 2.58 3.54 -23.47
C GLY A 261 2.31 4.78 -22.63
N VAL A 262 2.77 4.81 -21.37
CA VAL A 262 2.47 5.90 -20.44
C VAL A 262 3.02 7.24 -20.98
N ARG A 263 2.13 8.18 -21.28
CA ARG A 263 2.40 9.50 -21.89
C ARG A 263 2.76 10.55 -20.84
N ILE A 264 3.72 10.23 -19.98
CA ILE A 264 4.24 11.11 -18.93
C ILE A 264 5.77 11.12 -18.99
N THR A 265 6.39 12.29 -19.12
CA THR A 265 7.86 12.43 -19.24
C THR A 265 8.37 13.71 -18.58
N GLY A 266 9.69 13.84 -18.44
CA GLY A 266 10.34 15.09 -18.06
C GLY A 266 10.68 15.98 -19.27
N ALA A 267 10.72 17.29 -19.04
CA ALA A 267 11.25 18.30 -19.94
C ALA A 267 12.05 19.35 -19.14
N VAL A 268 12.86 20.15 -19.83
CA VAL A 268 13.63 21.24 -19.20
C VAL A 268 12.69 22.39 -18.82
N ASP A 269 11.84 22.82 -19.74
CA ASP A 269 10.87 23.90 -19.56
C ASP A 269 9.58 23.62 -20.38
N GLY A 270 8.56 24.46 -20.17
CA GLY A 270 7.28 24.34 -20.88
C GLY A 270 7.39 24.55 -22.40
N ALA A 271 8.31 25.40 -22.85
CA ALA A 271 8.53 25.64 -24.28
C ALA A 271 9.11 24.41 -24.99
N THR A 272 10.07 23.73 -24.35
CA THR A 272 10.67 22.48 -24.82
C THR A 272 9.66 21.35 -24.78
N ALA A 273 8.82 21.28 -23.74
CA ALA A 273 7.70 20.34 -23.68
C ALA A 273 6.74 20.52 -24.87
N PHE A 274 6.36 21.77 -25.17
CA PHE A 274 5.50 22.08 -26.30
C PHE A 274 6.14 21.73 -27.66
N LYS A 275 7.42 22.07 -27.84
CA LYS A 275 8.17 21.70 -29.04
C LYS A 275 8.21 20.18 -29.22
N ALA A 276 8.55 19.44 -28.16
CA ALA A 276 8.60 17.97 -28.21
C ALA A 276 7.25 17.35 -28.56
N TYR A 277 6.15 17.89 -28.04
CA TYR A 277 4.80 17.43 -28.35
C TYR A 277 4.43 17.66 -29.83
N THR A 278 4.69 18.87 -30.34
CA THR A 278 4.32 19.26 -31.70
C THR A 278 5.17 18.57 -32.77
N GLU A 279 6.47 18.40 -32.54
CA GLU A 279 7.38 17.72 -33.48
C GLU A 279 7.11 16.22 -33.60
N ARG A 280 6.59 15.59 -32.54
CA ARG A 280 6.20 14.17 -32.56
C ARG A 280 4.86 13.93 -33.25
N ASN A 281 4.14 14.99 -33.64
CA ASN A 281 2.82 14.93 -34.26
C ASN A 281 1.82 14.07 -33.45
N ILE A 282 1.84 14.25 -32.13
CA ILE A 282 1.01 13.51 -31.20
C ILE A 282 -0.37 14.16 -31.11
N THR A 283 -1.42 13.34 -31.22
CA THR A 283 -2.82 13.78 -31.03
C THR A 283 -3.32 13.55 -29.61
N ASP A 284 -2.74 12.57 -28.92
CA ASP A 284 -3.17 12.17 -27.59
C ASP A 284 -2.64 13.09 -26.48
N LEU A 285 -3.33 13.08 -25.35
CA LEU A 285 -2.94 13.82 -24.16
C LEU A 285 -1.55 13.39 -23.65
N TRP A 286 -0.70 14.37 -23.32
CA TRP A 286 0.63 14.11 -22.76
C TRP A 286 0.92 15.04 -21.58
N ALA A 287 1.58 14.50 -20.54
CA ALA A 287 2.04 15.27 -19.39
C ALA A 287 3.56 15.39 -19.38
N TYR A 288 4.06 16.61 -19.17
CA TYR A 288 5.47 16.93 -19.05
C TYR A 288 5.73 17.51 -17.67
N VAL A 289 6.66 16.91 -16.93
CA VAL A 289 7.15 17.45 -15.67
C VAL A 289 8.33 18.36 -15.97
N THR A 290 8.43 19.51 -15.29
CA THR A 290 9.60 20.38 -15.31
C THR A 290 9.93 20.80 -13.88
N LEU A 291 11.20 21.09 -13.62
CA LEU A 291 11.63 21.67 -12.34
C LEU A 291 11.65 23.18 -12.45
N SER A 292 11.30 23.87 -11.37
CA SER A 292 11.52 25.31 -11.22
C SER A 292 12.79 25.56 -10.40
N ASP A 293 13.18 26.83 -10.30
CA ASP A 293 14.31 27.23 -9.47
C ASP A 293 14.05 26.90 -7.99
N GLU A 294 15.09 26.45 -7.29
CA GLU A 294 15.05 26.12 -5.86
C GLU A 294 15.40 27.37 -5.03
N VAL A 295 14.64 27.63 -3.96
CA VAL A 295 14.86 28.79 -3.08
C VAL A 295 15.22 28.31 -1.69
N THR A 296 16.36 28.74 -1.17
CA THR A 296 16.80 28.41 0.20
C THR A 296 16.63 29.61 1.12
N SER A 297 16.16 29.39 2.34
CA SER A 297 15.94 30.43 3.35
C SER A 297 16.17 29.91 4.77
N LYS A 298 16.90 30.69 5.58
CA LYS A 298 17.10 30.41 7.01
C LYS A 298 15.87 30.72 7.85
N ASP A 299 15.19 31.81 7.54
CA ASP A 299 13.92 32.25 8.14
C ASP A 299 13.10 32.92 7.04
N ARG A 300 11.86 32.47 6.83
CA ARG A 300 10.92 32.99 5.82
C ARG A 300 10.61 34.49 5.98
N ASN A 301 11.13 35.15 7.02
CA ASN A 301 10.94 36.57 7.32
C ASN A 301 12.16 37.46 6.99
N ALA A 302 13.33 36.91 6.68
CA ALA A 302 14.52 37.72 6.36
C ALA A 302 14.64 37.90 4.84
N LEU A 303 14.54 39.16 4.37
CA LEU A 303 14.63 39.55 2.96
C LEU A 303 16.06 39.45 2.37
N ASP A 304 17.07 39.23 3.21
CA ASP A 304 18.47 39.09 2.83
C ASP A 304 19.19 38.08 3.75
N ASP A 305 19.50 36.89 3.23
CA ASP A 305 20.24 35.83 3.95
C ASP A 305 21.72 36.20 4.20
N SER A 306 22.17 37.33 3.65
CA SER A 306 23.53 37.86 3.84
C SER A 306 23.80 38.45 5.23
N THR A 307 22.77 38.66 6.06
CA THR A 307 22.90 39.30 7.38
C THR A 307 22.73 38.35 8.57
N ALA A 308 22.48 37.07 8.31
CA ALA A 308 22.26 36.10 9.38
C ALA A 308 23.60 35.54 9.89
N THR A 309 24.30 36.33 10.72
CA THR A 309 25.56 35.92 11.39
C THR A 309 25.43 34.52 11.99
N ILE A 310 26.21 33.56 11.48
CA ILE A 310 26.32 32.23 12.06
C ILE A 310 27.38 32.33 13.16
N ALA A 311 26.93 32.42 14.41
CA ALA A 311 27.83 32.34 15.55
C ALA A 311 28.26 30.89 15.78
N THR A 312 29.54 30.68 16.12
CA THR A 312 30.08 29.37 16.50
C THR A 312 29.22 28.75 17.61
N GLY A 313 28.66 27.58 17.35
CA GLY A 313 27.75 26.88 18.27
C GLY A 313 26.25 26.99 17.96
N THR A 314 25.86 27.64 16.86
CA THR A 314 24.46 27.64 16.36
C THR A 314 24.25 26.47 15.40
N GLU A 315 23.13 25.76 15.54
CA GLU A 315 22.73 24.69 14.60
C GLU A 315 22.57 25.26 13.18
N TYR A 316 23.30 24.70 12.21
CA TYR A 316 23.17 25.06 10.80
C TYR A 316 21.94 24.35 10.24
N ARG A 317 20.87 25.11 10.01
CA ARG A 317 19.63 24.62 9.40
C ARG A 317 19.10 25.65 8.43
N LEU A 318 18.91 25.27 7.17
CA LEU A 318 18.26 26.07 6.13
C LEU A 318 17.09 25.28 5.56
N ARG A 319 15.97 25.96 5.27
CA ARG A 319 14.85 25.35 4.56
C ARG A 319 14.96 25.65 3.08
N GLU A 320 14.97 24.59 2.28
CA GLU A 320 14.97 24.64 0.83
C GLU A 320 13.55 24.37 0.31
N ILE A 321 12.98 25.34 -0.39
CA ILE A 321 11.69 25.24 -1.06
C ILE A 321 11.95 24.86 -2.51
N ARG A 322 11.40 23.72 -2.92
CA ARG A 322 11.54 23.17 -4.26
C ARG A 322 10.19 23.14 -4.94
N GLN A 323 10.11 23.74 -6.12
CA GLN A 323 8.89 23.81 -6.90
C GLN A 323 9.05 23.04 -8.20
N PHE A 324 7.97 22.36 -8.62
CA PHE A 324 7.93 21.69 -9.91
C PHE A 324 6.57 21.92 -10.57
N GLN A 325 6.55 21.78 -11.88
CA GLN A 325 5.39 22.04 -12.70
C GLN A 325 5.07 20.81 -13.54
N VAL A 326 3.78 20.56 -13.76
CA VAL A 326 3.27 19.55 -14.66
C VAL A 326 2.48 20.25 -15.75
N PHE A 327 3.03 20.28 -16.95
CA PHE A 327 2.36 20.78 -18.15
C PHE A 327 1.57 19.65 -18.80
N VAL A 328 0.26 19.81 -18.89
CA VAL A 328 -0.59 18.89 -19.64
C VAL A 328 -0.94 19.53 -20.97
N ILE A 329 -0.59 18.85 -22.06
CA ILE A 329 -0.78 19.31 -23.43
C ILE A 329 -1.85 18.43 -24.08
N SER A 330 -2.88 19.08 -24.64
CA SER A 330 -3.93 18.42 -25.42
C SER A 330 -4.02 19.02 -26.82
N ASN A 331 -4.33 18.17 -27.80
CA ASN A 331 -4.73 18.63 -29.12
C ASN A 331 -6.12 19.29 -29.04
N ALA A 332 -6.22 20.53 -29.51
CA ALA A 332 -7.43 21.35 -29.51
C ALA A 332 -7.89 21.70 -30.94
N SER A 333 -7.37 21.04 -31.98
CA SER A 333 -7.66 21.38 -33.38
C SER A 333 -9.13 21.27 -33.76
N ALA A 334 -9.92 20.51 -32.98
CA ALA A 334 -11.36 20.37 -33.15
C ALA A 334 -12.18 21.47 -32.44
N SER A 335 -11.54 22.30 -31.62
CA SER A 335 -12.17 23.26 -30.70
C SER A 335 -11.64 24.67 -30.97
N LEU A 336 -12.49 25.54 -31.51
CA LEU A 336 -12.12 26.93 -31.84
C LEU A 336 -11.85 27.82 -30.61
N LEU A 337 -12.38 27.43 -29.44
CA LEU A 337 -12.35 28.24 -28.22
C LEU A 337 -11.63 27.56 -27.05
N GLY A 338 -11.17 26.31 -27.21
CA GLY A 338 -10.45 25.58 -26.16
C GLY A 338 -11.29 25.21 -24.92
N ARG A 339 -12.62 25.34 -24.97
CA ARG A 339 -13.49 25.12 -23.80
C ARG A 339 -13.47 23.64 -23.34
N PRO A 340 -13.72 22.64 -24.21
CA PRO A 340 -13.66 21.23 -23.80
C PRO A 340 -12.32 20.84 -23.20
N GLU A 341 -11.22 21.36 -23.76
CA GLU A 341 -9.86 21.08 -23.29
C GLU A 341 -9.63 21.66 -21.90
N ARG A 342 -10.12 22.89 -21.64
CA ARG A 342 -10.05 23.51 -20.31
C ARG A 342 -10.86 22.73 -19.27
N ASP A 343 -12.07 22.29 -19.62
CA ASP A 343 -12.92 21.50 -18.71
C ASP A 343 -12.26 20.15 -18.38
N LEU A 344 -11.65 19.50 -19.39
CA LEU A 344 -10.88 18.27 -19.19
C LEU A 344 -9.74 18.44 -18.17
N MET A 345 -9.07 19.59 -18.12
CA MET A 345 -8.02 19.84 -17.13
C MET A 345 -8.54 19.90 -15.70
N ILE A 346 -9.79 20.32 -15.49
CA ILE A 346 -10.42 20.30 -14.18
C ILE A 346 -10.57 18.85 -13.69
N ASP A 347 -10.90 17.93 -14.60
CA ASP A 347 -10.97 16.50 -14.29
C ASP A 347 -9.59 15.90 -14.04
N ILE A 348 -8.60 16.24 -14.88
CA ILE A 348 -7.21 15.77 -14.73
C ILE A 348 -6.60 16.22 -13.41
N LYS A 349 -6.92 17.43 -12.94
CA LYS A 349 -6.48 17.95 -11.64
C LYS A 349 -6.75 16.96 -10.50
N ARG A 350 -7.94 16.32 -10.52
CA ARG A 350 -8.34 15.34 -9.50
C ARG A 350 -7.41 14.13 -9.50
N PHE A 351 -7.03 13.63 -10.68
CA PHE A 351 -6.15 12.48 -10.85
C PHE A 351 -4.71 12.81 -10.47
N LEU A 352 -4.21 14.00 -10.86
CA LEU A 352 -2.89 14.49 -10.47
C LEU A 352 -2.77 14.62 -8.95
N TYR A 353 -3.79 15.19 -8.30
CA TYR A 353 -3.78 15.36 -6.85
C TYR A 353 -3.74 14.02 -6.12
N LYS A 354 -4.54 13.04 -6.55
CA LYS A 354 -4.49 11.69 -5.99
C LYS A 354 -3.15 10.98 -6.22
N SER A 355 -2.41 11.37 -7.26
CA SER A 355 -1.14 10.74 -7.64
C SER A 355 0.08 11.36 -6.96
N LEU A 356 -0.01 12.63 -6.55
CA LEU A 356 1.13 13.41 -6.04
C LEU A 356 0.99 13.84 -4.57
N LEU A 357 -0.22 14.15 -4.09
CA LEU A 357 -0.35 14.74 -2.76
C LEU A 357 0.07 13.75 -1.66
N ASN A 358 0.75 14.28 -0.64
CA ASN A 358 1.27 13.51 0.50
C ASN A 358 2.33 12.44 0.15
N VAL A 359 2.89 12.49 -1.05
CA VAL A 359 4.06 11.69 -1.41
C VAL A 359 5.31 12.41 -0.90
N SER A 360 6.22 11.68 -0.26
CA SER A 360 7.56 12.17 0.05
C SER A 360 8.52 11.67 -1.02
N LEU A 361 9.23 12.60 -1.67
CA LEU A 361 10.21 12.28 -2.70
C LEU A 361 11.60 12.16 -2.07
N PRO A 362 12.48 11.30 -2.61
CA PRO A 362 13.85 11.23 -2.14
C PRO A 362 14.61 12.53 -2.48
N THR A 363 15.49 12.93 -1.58
CA THR A 363 16.39 14.07 -1.71
C THR A 363 17.84 13.63 -1.76
N ASP A 364 18.68 14.48 -2.33
CA ASP A 364 20.14 14.30 -2.35
C ASP A 364 20.80 14.90 -1.09
N LEU A 365 20.00 15.43 -0.15
CA LEU A 365 20.45 15.91 1.16
C LEU A 365 20.50 14.77 2.19
N THR A 366 21.27 14.94 3.26
CA THR A 366 21.40 14.00 4.38
C THR A 366 20.09 13.79 5.14
N THR A 367 19.20 14.79 5.14
CA THR A 367 17.83 14.61 5.61
C THR A 367 17.09 13.64 4.69
N SER A 368 16.76 12.45 5.17
CA SER A 368 16.32 11.34 4.29
C SER A 368 14.95 11.52 3.63
N THR A 369 14.16 12.53 4.01
CA THR A 369 12.82 12.77 3.47
C THR A 369 12.51 14.26 3.36
N ILE A 370 12.05 14.67 2.17
CA ILE A 370 11.44 15.99 1.92
C ILE A 370 10.03 16.00 2.51
N GLY A 371 9.53 17.17 2.91
CA GLY A 371 8.14 17.40 3.25
C GLY A 371 7.18 16.99 2.14
N SER A 372 5.91 16.75 2.51
CA SER A 372 4.88 16.29 1.58
C SER A 372 4.66 17.25 0.42
N ILE A 373 4.47 16.72 -0.80
CA ILE A 373 4.08 17.53 -1.96
C ILE A 373 2.73 18.23 -1.70
N ILE A 374 2.70 19.55 -1.89
CA ILE A 374 1.50 20.39 -1.78
C ILE A 374 1.22 21.12 -3.10
N PRO A 375 -0.05 21.40 -3.44
CA PRO A 375 -0.39 22.16 -4.63
C PRO A 375 -0.27 23.67 -4.34
N VAL A 376 0.34 24.42 -5.26
CA VAL A 376 0.48 25.88 -5.15
C VAL A 376 -0.59 26.58 -5.96
N ASN A 377 -0.62 26.31 -7.27
CA ASN A 377 -1.60 26.87 -8.19
C ASN A 377 -1.78 25.96 -9.42
N ASN A 378 -2.80 26.25 -10.22
CA ASN A 378 -2.96 25.69 -11.56
C ASN A 378 -3.57 26.76 -12.45
N GLY A 379 -3.23 26.74 -13.74
CA GLY A 379 -3.55 27.82 -14.63
C GLY A 379 -3.43 27.46 -16.11
N PHE A 380 -4.04 28.31 -16.91
CA PHE A 380 -3.86 28.31 -18.35
C PHE A 380 -2.50 28.90 -18.72
N GLU A 381 -1.75 28.21 -19.58
CA GLU A 381 -0.44 28.67 -20.05
C GLU A 381 -0.50 29.18 -21.49
N LEU A 382 -0.97 28.34 -22.42
CA LEU A 382 -0.93 28.67 -23.85
C LEU A 382 -2.08 28.02 -24.63
N TYR A 383 -2.60 28.75 -25.62
CA TYR A 383 -3.54 28.25 -26.62
C TYR A 383 -3.16 28.79 -27.99
N THR A 384 -2.92 27.90 -28.95
CA THR A 384 -2.49 28.25 -30.32
C THR A 384 -3.56 28.03 -31.37
N GLY A 385 -4.80 27.72 -30.97
CA GLY A 385 -5.86 27.27 -31.86
C GLY A 385 -5.80 25.77 -32.18
N ALA A 386 -4.60 25.19 -32.29
CA ALA A 386 -4.40 23.76 -32.51
C ALA A 386 -4.05 22.99 -31.22
N TYR A 387 -3.48 23.66 -30.23
CA TYR A 387 -3.02 23.05 -28.99
C TYR A 387 -3.42 23.88 -27.78
N TYR A 388 -3.71 23.19 -26.69
CA TYR A 388 -4.00 23.78 -25.38
C TYR A 388 -3.01 23.24 -24.35
N ILE A 389 -2.43 24.13 -23.54
CA ILE A 389 -1.49 23.80 -22.47
C ILE A 389 -2.00 24.33 -21.15
N HIS A 390 -2.02 23.44 -20.16
CA HIS A 390 -2.36 23.76 -18.77
C HIS A 390 -1.19 23.46 -17.85
N GLN A 391 -0.93 24.36 -16.92
CA GLN A 391 0.13 24.21 -15.94
C GLN A 391 -0.48 23.87 -14.58
N PHE A 392 0.06 22.84 -13.94
CA PHE A 392 -0.17 22.53 -12.53
C PHE A 392 1.13 22.70 -11.76
N THR A 393 1.08 23.42 -10.64
CA THR A 393 2.29 23.78 -9.89
C THR A 393 2.24 23.21 -8.49
N PHE A 394 3.33 22.57 -8.08
CA PHE A 394 3.47 21.89 -6.80
C PHE A 394 4.76 22.32 -6.10
N GLU A 395 4.75 22.27 -4.78
CA GLU A 395 5.88 22.64 -3.92
C GLU A 395 6.13 21.53 -2.89
N THR A 396 7.39 21.42 -2.46
CA THR A 396 7.86 20.52 -1.43
C THR A 396 9.07 21.16 -0.75
N ASP A 397 9.30 20.90 0.54
CA ASP A 397 10.35 21.54 1.33
C ASP A 397 11.35 20.53 1.92
N GLY A 398 12.64 20.80 1.77
CA GLY A 398 13.72 20.03 2.40
C GLY A 398 14.47 20.88 3.42
N ASP A 399 15.15 20.23 4.36
CA ASP A 399 16.04 20.93 5.28
C ASP A 399 17.50 20.56 4.96
N VAL A 400 18.34 21.58 4.77
CA VAL A 400 19.80 21.44 4.69
C VAL A 400 20.34 21.55 6.11
N VAL A 401 21.06 20.52 6.55
CA VAL A 401 21.60 20.43 7.92
C VAL A 401 23.12 20.51 7.91
N PHE A 402 23.73 20.55 9.10
CA PHE A 402 25.19 20.64 9.25
C PHE A 402 25.94 19.53 8.50
N ASP A 403 25.39 18.31 8.42
CA ASP A 403 26.01 17.18 7.71
C ASP A 403 26.06 17.39 6.18
N ASP A 404 25.26 18.30 5.64
CA ASP A 404 25.31 18.73 4.23
C ASP A 404 26.32 19.88 4.00
N ALA A 405 26.83 20.48 5.07
CA ALA A 405 27.77 21.59 5.02
C ALA A 405 29.21 21.10 5.06
N VAL A 406 30.14 21.96 4.60
CA VAL A 406 31.57 21.69 4.75
C VAL A 406 31.90 21.68 6.25
N ASP A 407 32.45 20.57 6.73
CA ASP A 407 33.02 20.51 8.07
C ASP A 407 34.14 21.55 8.17
N LEU A 408 33.92 22.56 9.01
CA LEU A 408 34.97 23.49 9.42
C LEU A 408 35.85 22.71 10.39
N GLY A 409 36.70 21.85 9.81
CA GLY A 409 37.52 20.87 10.53
C GLY A 409 38.10 21.46 11.80
N PHE A 410 38.01 20.70 12.89
CA PHE A 410 38.30 21.10 14.27
C PHE A 410 39.47 22.09 14.42
N ASN A 411 39.20 23.40 14.30
CA ASN A 411 40.15 24.45 14.68
C ASN A 411 40.00 24.71 16.19
N VAL A 412 40.02 23.62 16.97
CA VAL A 412 40.04 23.70 18.42
C VAL A 412 41.50 23.82 18.85
N ALA A 413 41.88 25.02 19.29
CA ALA A 413 43.22 25.40 19.74
C ALA A 413 43.78 24.57 20.94
N PHE A 414 43.17 23.44 21.31
CA PHE A 414 43.44 22.70 22.54
C PHE A 414 43.64 21.18 22.36
N ARG A 415 43.91 20.69 21.14
CA ARG A 415 44.19 19.24 20.95
C ARG A 415 45.61 18.82 21.34
N ASN A 416 46.58 19.73 21.35
CA ASN A 416 47.98 19.45 21.68
C ASN A 416 48.42 20.07 23.03
N ILE A 417 47.71 19.77 24.12
CA ILE A 417 48.30 19.97 25.45
C ILE A 417 49.09 18.71 25.79
N CYS A 418 50.37 18.67 25.45
CA CYS A 418 51.29 17.69 26.02
C CYS A 418 51.66 18.15 27.43
N MET A 419 51.07 17.51 28.46
CA MET A 419 51.61 17.62 29.81
C MET A 419 52.94 16.86 29.86
N ASN A 420 54.05 17.59 29.83
CA ASN A 420 55.35 17.03 30.22
C ASN A 420 55.35 16.90 31.75
N ILE A 421 54.88 15.76 32.25
CA ILE A 421 55.08 15.41 33.66
C ILE A 421 56.54 14.97 33.77
N ASN A 422 57.44 15.92 34.02
CA ASN A 422 58.76 15.58 34.52
C ASN A 422 58.56 14.86 35.87
N ASN A 423 59.08 13.64 36.00
CA ASN A 423 58.91 12.76 37.17
C ASN A 423 59.58 13.27 38.47
N ASP A 424 59.82 14.58 38.60
CA ASP A 424 60.31 15.18 39.84
C ASP A 424 59.11 15.58 40.68
N ILE A 425 58.85 14.79 41.72
CA ILE A 425 57.81 15.02 42.72
C ILE A 425 58.18 16.27 43.54
N THR A 426 57.75 17.44 43.07
CA THR A 426 57.58 18.65 43.88
C THR A 426 56.23 19.29 43.54
N PRO A 427 55.34 19.57 44.51
CA PRO A 427 53.96 19.92 44.22
C PRO A 427 53.82 21.43 44.02
N VAL A 428 54.31 21.97 42.91
CA VAL A 428 53.92 23.30 42.43
C VAL A 428 53.97 23.30 40.90
N VAL A 429 52.81 23.11 40.26
CA VAL A 429 52.65 23.39 38.83
C VAL A 429 52.58 24.92 38.70
N THR A 430 53.55 25.53 38.02
CA THR A 430 53.53 26.97 37.74
C THR A 430 53.00 27.21 36.32
N ALA A 431 52.55 28.44 36.03
CA ALA A 431 51.98 28.79 34.73
C ALA A 431 52.94 28.59 33.54
N ASP A 432 54.24 28.46 33.80
CA ASP A 432 55.28 28.24 32.79
C ASP A 432 55.33 26.79 32.26
N ASP A 433 54.68 25.84 32.92
CA ASP A 433 54.63 24.43 32.49
C ASP A 433 53.63 24.19 31.34
N PHE A 434 52.82 25.19 30.99
CA PHE A 434 51.96 25.17 29.81
C PHE A 434 52.63 25.91 28.65
N GLN A 435 53.51 25.21 27.92
CA GLN A 435 53.95 25.72 26.63
C GLN A 435 52.91 25.35 25.55
N LEU A 436 52.32 26.38 24.94
CA LEU A 436 51.61 26.25 23.67
C LEU A 436 52.66 26.23 22.56
N ASP A 437 52.78 25.12 21.86
CA ASP A 437 53.55 25.03 20.61
C ASP A 437 52.84 25.90 19.55
N PRO A 438 53.54 26.72 18.76
CA PRO A 438 52.94 27.71 17.86
C PRO A 438 52.14 27.11 16.70
#